data_AF-A0A915MM31-F1
#
_entry.id   AF-A0A915MM31-F1
#
_cell.length_a   1.000
_cell.length_b   1.000
_cell.length_c   1.000
_cell.angle_alpha   90.00
_cell.angle_beta   90.00
_cell.angle_gamma   90.00
#
_symmetry.space_group_name_H-M   'P 1'
#
loop_
_entity.id
_entity.type
_entity.pdbx_description
1 polymer ?
#
loop_
_entity_poly.entity_id
_entity_poly.type
_entity_poly.pdbx_seq_one_letter_code
_entity_poly.pdbx_strand_id
1 'polypeptide(L)' 'MFYRSILLTYAVRFPEINYIQGMSDLLAPLLFTLRDEPLAYWCFTELMKQTLFCQSEKRKSVMEIQLDYLRELIRLFVPE' A
#
# COMPACT_ATOMS: atom_id res chain seq x y z
N MET A 1 -10.06 9.65 -13.80
CA MET A 1 -9.19 10.74 -14.30
C MET A 1 -8.35 11.36 -13.18
N PHE A 2 -8.93 11.69 -12.01
CA PHE A 2 -8.22 12.29 -10.86
C PHE A 2 -7.10 11.46 -10.22
N TYR A 3 -7.23 10.13 -10.15
CA TYR A 3 -6.21 9.30 -9.50
C TYR A 3 -4.87 9.24 -10.23
N ARG A 4 -4.84 9.54 -11.54
CA ARG A 4 -3.60 9.46 -12.34
C ARG A 4 -2.59 10.53 -11.96
N SER A 5 -3.05 11.74 -11.66
CA SER A 5 -2.18 12.85 -11.23
C SER A 5 -1.44 12.51 -9.94
N ILE A 6 -2.18 12.07 -8.91
CA ILE A 6 -1.60 11.65 -7.62
C ILE A 6 -0.58 10.53 -7.80
N LEU A 7 -0.91 9.48 -8.57
CA LEU A 7 0.00 8.34 -8.77
C LEU A 7 1.26 8.74 -9.54
N LEU A 8 1.14 9.60 -10.56
CA LEU A 8 2.30 10.12 -11.29
C LEU A 8 3.17 11.00 -10.39
N THR A 9 2.57 11.90 -9.61
CA THR A 9 3.29 12.72 -8.64
C THR A 9 3.99 11.86 -7.58
N TYR A 10 3.36 10.77 -7.15
CA TYR A 10 3.98 9.81 -6.24
C TYR A 10 5.18 9.11 -6.90
N ALA A 11 5.02 8.56 -8.11
CA ALA A 11 6.08 7.85 -8.82
C ALA A 11 7.30 8.75 -9.12
N VAL A 12 7.07 10.03 -9.42
CA VAL A 12 8.14 11.02 -9.61
C VAL A 12 8.85 11.34 -8.29
N ARG A 13 8.13 11.43 -7.16
CA ARG A 13 8.74 11.72 -5.85
C ARG A 13 9.47 10.51 -5.26
N PHE A 14 9.03 9.29 -5.55
CA PHE A 14 9.57 8.04 -5.03
C PHE A 14 9.97 7.08 -6.17
N PRO A 15 11.04 7.39 -6.93
CA PRO A 15 11.40 6.65 -8.14
C PRO A 15 11.81 5.19 -7.88
N GLU A 16 12.38 4.90 -6.71
CA GLU A 16 12.78 3.54 -6.28
C GLU A 16 11.58 2.60 -6.12
N ILE A 17 10.41 3.15 -5.76
CA ILE A 17 9.16 2.40 -5.58
C ILE A 17 8.36 2.43 -6.88
N ASN A 18 8.32 3.60 -7.54
CA ASN A 18 7.54 3.85 -8.74
C ASN A 18 6.04 3.55 -8.53
N TYR A 19 5.30 3.31 -9.61
CA TYR A 19 3.95 2.77 -9.54
C TYR A 19 3.98 1.23 -9.52
N ILE A 20 3.34 0.66 -8.50
CA ILE A 20 3.12 -0.79 -8.34
C ILE A 20 1.63 -1.09 -8.53
N GLN A 21 1.32 -2.22 -9.18
CA GLN A 21 -0.06 -2.67 -9.35
C GLN A 21 -0.78 -2.79 -8.00
N GLY A 22 -1.99 -2.24 -7.91
CA GLY A 22 -2.79 -2.19 -6.67
C GLY A 22 -2.76 -0.84 -5.95
N MET A 23 -1.80 0.04 -6.27
CA MET A 23 -1.75 1.39 -5.68
C MET A 23 -2.98 2.25 -6.03
N SER A 24 -3.57 2.05 -7.21
CA SER A 24 -4.83 2.70 -7.58
C SER A 24 -6.01 2.28 -6.71
N ASP A 25 -6.04 1.01 -6.31
CA ASP A 25 -7.11 0.45 -5.48
C ASP A 25 -7.02 0.97 -4.04
N LEU A 26 -5.80 1.21 -3.55
CA LEU A 26 -5.56 1.89 -2.28
C LEU A 26 -5.93 3.38 -2.33
N LEU A 27 -5.70 4.04 -3.47
CA LEU A 27 -5.99 5.47 -3.63
C LEU A 27 -7.48 5.77 -3.84
N ALA A 28 -8.22 4.89 -4.51
CA ALA A 28 -9.64 5.06 -4.81
C ALA A 28 -10.51 5.41 -3.57
N PRO A 29 -10.45 4.68 -2.44
CA PRO A 29 -11.25 5.00 -1.25
C PRO A 29 -10.82 6.32 -0.59
N LEU A 30 -9.53 6.68 -0.64
CA LEU A 30 -9.03 7.96 -0.13
C LEU A 30 -9.62 9.13 -0.92
N LEU A 31 -9.58 9.06 -2.25
CA LEU A 31 -10.19 10.07 -3.11
C LEU A 31 -11.70 10.18 -2.94
N PHE A 32 -12.39 9.04 -2.82
CA PHE A 32 -13.84 9.01 -2.61
C PHE A 32 -14.24 9.66 -1.28
N THR A 33 -13.46 9.41 -0.22
CA THR A 33 -13.76 9.88 1.14
C THR A 33 -13.35 11.33 1.34
N LEU A 34 -12.13 11.71 0.94
CA LEU A 34 -11.56 13.01 1.22
C LEU A 34 -12.03 14.08 0.24
N ARG A 35 -12.30 13.70 -1.03
CA ARG A 35 -12.73 14.61 -2.12
C ARG A 35 -11.83 15.82 -2.35
N ASP A 36 -10.60 15.75 -1.86
CA ASP A 36 -9.55 16.77 -1.95
C ASP A 36 -8.26 16.06 -2.42
N GLU A 37 -7.75 16.48 -3.57
CA GLU A 37 -6.61 15.85 -4.23
C GLU A 37 -5.28 16.02 -3.46
N PRO A 38 -4.89 17.24 -3.03
CA PRO A 38 -3.76 17.43 -2.12
C PRO A 38 -3.85 16.62 -0.83
N LEU A 39 -5.01 16.60 -0.17
CA LEU A 39 -5.19 15.86 1.08
C LEU A 39 -5.08 14.35 0.84
N ALA A 40 -5.74 13.84 -0.21
CA ALA A 40 -5.64 12.45 -0.61
C ALA A 40 -4.21 12.04 -0.96
N TYR A 41 -3.44 12.92 -1.60
CA TYR A 41 -2.03 12.70 -1.91
C TYR A 41 -1.18 12.51 -0.64
N TRP A 42 -1.35 13.38 0.37
CA TRP A 42 -0.58 13.27 1.61
C TRP A 42 -0.96 12.02 2.41
N CYS A 43 -2.26 11.74 2.55
CA CYS A 43 -2.74 10.51 3.18
C CYS A 43 -2.25 9.26 2.46
N PHE A 44 -2.31 9.26 1.12
CA PHE A 44 -1.82 8.15 0.31
C PHE A 44 -0.31 7.94 0.48
N THR A 45 0.46 9.02 0.48
CA THR A 45 1.92 8.95 0.65
C THR A 45 2.27 8.30 1.99
N GLU A 46 1.59 8.69 3.07
CA GLU A 46 1.84 8.12 4.40
C GLU A 46 1.36 6.67 4.53
N LEU A 47 0.23 6.31 3.90
CA LEU A 47 -0.23 4.93 3.81
C LEU A 47 0.78 4.03 3.08
N MET A 48 1.32 4.51 1.96
CA MET A 48 2.34 3.78 1.21
C MET A 48 3.62 3.61 2.01
N LYS A 49 4.05 4.62 2.79
CA LYS A 49 5.18 4.46 3.71
C LYS A 49 4.94 3.33 4.71
N GLN A 50 3.79 3.28 5.37
CA GLN A 50 3.50 2.20 6.33
C GLN A 50 3.47 0.82 5.65
N THR A 51 2.90 0.75 4.44
CA THR A 51 2.79 -0.51 3.68
C THR A 51 4.15 -0.99 3.17
N LEU A 52 5.03 -0.07 2.78
CA LEU A 52 6.35 -0.36 2.21
C LEU A 52 7.46 -0.48 3.26
N PHE A 53 7.43 0.29 4.36
CA PHE A 53 8.40 0.19 5.46
C PHE A 53 8.16 -1.02 6.36
N CYS A 54 7.02 -1.71 6.24
CA CYS A 54 6.89 -3.08 6.72
C CYS A 54 7.75 -4.08 5.93
N GLN A 55 8.51 -3.65 4.90
CA GLN A 55 9.60 -4.44 4.32
C GLN A 55 10.70 -4.61 5.37
N SER A 56 10.52 -5.68 6.15
CA SER A 56 11.53 -6.27 7.01
C SER A 56 12.83 -6.42 6.23
N GLU A 57 13.97 -6.22 6.90
CA GLU A 57 15.35 -6.48 6.44
C GLU A 57 15.61 -7.91 5.89
N LYS A 58 14.56 -8.73 5.82
CA LYS A 58 14.56 -10.10 5.36
C LYS A 58 14.26 -10.14 3.86
N ARG A 59 14.92 -11.04 3.14
CA ARG A 59 14.77 -11.31 1.69
C ARG A 59 13.34 -11.67 1.20
N LYS A 60 12.32 -11.57 2.05
CA LYS A 60 10.91 -11.86 1.75
C LYS A 60 10.15 -10.55 1.54
N SER A 61 9.30 -10.51 0.53
CA SER A 61 8.34 -9.43 0.31
C SER A 61 7.36 -9.30 1.49
N VAL A 62 6.79 -8.11 1.69
CA VAL A 62 5.75 -7.87 2.71
C VAL A 62 4.59 -8.85 2.55
N MET A 63 4.19 -9.12 1.30
CA MET A 63 3.09 -10.04 1.01
C MET A 63 3.39 -11.47 1.48
N GLU A 64 4.61 -11.97 1.28
CA GLU A 64 5.02 -13.28 1.80
C GLU A 64 4.98 -13.32 3.32
N ILE A 65 5.42 -12.26 4.00
CA ILE A 65 5.35 -12.15 5.46
C ILE A 65 3.90 -12.16 5.95
N GLN A 66 3.01 -11.39 5.31
CA GLN A 66 1.59 -11.34 5.66
C GLN A 66 0.89 -12.70 5.43
N LEU A 67 1.25 -13.41 4.36
CA LEU A 67 0.72 -14.75 4.10
C LEU A 67 1.23 -15.78 5.11
N ASP A 68 2.49 -15.67 5.55
CA ASP A 68 3.03 -16.51 6.63
C ASP A 68 2.28 -16.26 7.94
N TYR A 69 2.04 -15.00 8.32
CA TYR A 69 1.22 -14.68 9.50
C TYR A 69 -0.21 -15.20 9.37
N LEU A 70 -0.84 -15.04 8.21
CA LEU A 70 -2.18 -15.54 7.95
C LEU A 70 -2.25 -17.07 8.12
N ARG A 71 -1.26 -17.80 7.60
CA ARG A 71 -1.16 -19.26 7.76
C ARG A 71 -1.07 -19.67 9.23
N GLU A 72 -0.24 -18.99 10.02
CA GLU A 72 -0.10 -19.28 11.44
C GLU A 72 -1.37 -18.95 12.22
N LEU A 73 -2.05 -17.83 11.91
CA LEU A 73 -3.34 -17.51 12.51
C LEU A 73 -4.39 -18.58 12.16
N ILE A 74 -4.47 -19.00 10.90
CA ILE A 74 -5.40 -20.06 10.48
C ILE A 74 -5.12 -21.36 11.25
N ARG A 75 -3.86 -21.76 11.40
CA ARG A 75 -3.47 -22.94 12.19
C ARG A 75 -3.91 -22.86 13.65
N LEU A 76 -3.90 -21.66 14.24
CA LEU A 76 -4.34 -21.45 15.62
C LEU A 76 -5.88 -21.49 15.76
N PHE A 77 -6.60 -20.89 14.82
CA PHE A 77 -8.06 -20.73 14.91
C PHE A 77 -8.85 -21.90 14.34
N VAL A 78 -8.29 -22.63 13.38
CA VAL A 78 -8.86 -23.82 12.78
C VAL A 78 -7.83 -24.94 12.84
N PRO A 79 -7.59 -25.52 14.03
CA PRO A 79 -6.80 -26.73 14.12
C PRO A 79 -7.57 -27.85 13.42
N GLU A 80 -7.00 -28.38 12.34
CA GLU A 80 -7.17 -29.80 12.02
C GLU A 80 -6.36 -30.63 13.00
#